data_AF-A0A8D6U4K2-F1
#
_entry.id   AF-A0A8D6U4K2-F1
#
_cell.length_a   1.000
_cell.length_b   1.000
_cell.length_c   1.000
_cell.angle_alpha   90.00
_cell.angle_beta   90.00
_cell.angle_gamma   90.00
#
_symmetry.space_group_name_H-M   'P 1'
#
loop_
_entity.id
_entity.type
_entity.pdbx_description
1 polymer ?
#
loop_
_entity_poly.entity_id
_entity_poly.type
_entity_poly.pdbx_seq_one_letter_code
_entity_poly.pdbx_strand_id
1 'polypeptide(L)'
;MILHAPFMGVGPCFEEGENEELVKYQAAHHELVASAMATKLAHEIDPENKVGWMLAAGQYYPNTDHPCDYWAAYIKTMRDAINEDGVELWGYTTWGCIDRVSAETGEMKKRYGFIYIDRDNDGKGSLKRYKKKSFNWYREKLSQVTVPL
;
A
#
# COMPACT_ATOMS: atom_id res chain seq x y z
N MET A 1 3.73 -10.17 -6.52
CA MET A 1 4.93 -9.50 -7.08
C MET A 1 6.13 -10.44 -7.12
N ILE A 2 6.58 -11.02 -6.00
CA ILE A 2 7.81 -11.82 -5.92
C ILE A 2 7.86 -13.01 -6.90
N LEU A 3 6.78 -13.76 -7.07
CA LEU A 3 6.77 -14.91 -8.00
C LEU A 3 6.52 -14.52 -9.47
N HIS A 4 5.91 -13.35 -9.72
CA HIS A 4 5.46 -12.93 -11.06
C HIS A 4 6.41 -11.94 -11.74
N ALA A 5 7.07 -11.08 -10.95
CA ALA A 5 8.07 -10.11 -11.39
C ALA A 5 9.22 -10.09 -10.36
N PRO A 6 10.00 -11.19 -10.28
CA PRO A 6 10.93 -11.46 -9.18
C PRO A 6 12.01 -10.39 -9.03
N PHE A 7 12.58 -9.92 -10.14
CA PHE A 7 13.58 -8.86 -10.12
C PHE A 7 13.05 -7.55 -9.51
N MET A 8 11.79 -7.20 -9.78
CA MET A 8 11.17 -6.01 -9.17
C MET A 8 10.72 -6.25 -7.72
N GLY A 9 10.43 -7.50 -7.35
CA GLY A 9 10.01 -7.87 -6.00
C GLY A 9 11.19 -7.92 -5.03
N VAL A 10 12.14 -8.83 -5.29
CA VAL A 10 13.27 -9.15 -4.39
C VAL A 10 14.64 -9.10 -5.08
N GLY A 11 14.69 -8.66 -6.34
CA GLY A 11 15.94 -8.48 -7.08
C GLY A 11 16.79 -9.72 -7.38
N PRO A 12 16.28 -10.96 -7.46
CA PRO A 12 17.13 -12.08 -7.83
C PRO A 12 17.46 -12.00 -9.32
N CYS A 13 18.72 -12.22 -9.65
CA CYS A 13 19.19 -12.53 -11.00
C CYS A 13 19.37 -14.05 -11.06
N PHE A 14 18.94 -14.68 -12.15
CA PHE A 14 19.06 -16.12 -12.35
C PHE A 14 20.28 -16.45 -13.19
N GLU A 15 20.99 -17.51 -12.84
CA GLU A 15 22.08 -18.08 -13.63
C GLU A 15 21.58 -19.24 -14.51
N GLU A 16 22.30 -19.52 -15.60
CA GLU A 16 21.93 -20.61 -16.51
C GLU A 16 22.01 -21.97 -15.79
N GLY A 17 20.91 -22.73 -15.81
CA GLY A 17 20.80 -24.02 -15.16
C GLY A 17 20.26 -24.00 -13.71
N GLU A 18 19.98 -22.82 -13.15
CA GLU A 18 19.36 -22.73 -11.82
C GLU A 18 17.89 -23.17 -11.82
N ASN A 19 17.45 -23.70 -10.68
CA ASN A 19 16.04 -23.87 -10.40
C ASN A 19 15.45 -22.51 -9.98
N GLU A 20 14.98 -21.75 -10.96
CA GLU A 20 14.40 -20.42 -10.74
C GLU A 20 13.26 -20.42 -9.70
N GLU A 21 12.43 -21.47 -9.65
CA GLU A 21 11.31 -21.54 -8.72
C GLU A 21 11.82 -21.62 -7.28
N LEU A 22 12.80 -22.49 -7.03
CA LEU A 22 13.46 -22.60 -5.73
C LEU A 22 14.12 -21.27 -5.32
N VAL A 23 14.84 -20.63 -6.25
CA VAL A 23 15.48 -19.33 -5.99
C VAL A 23 14.45 -18.26 -5.62
N LYS A 24 13.32 -18.20 -6.34
CA LYS A 24 12.22 -17.26 -6.05
C LYS A 24 11.63 -17.48 -4.66
N TYR A 25 11.35 -18.72 -4.28
CA TYR A 25 10.83 -19.03 -2.93
C TYR A 25 11.84 -18.73 -1.83
N GLN A 26 13.12 -19.05 -2.05
CA GLN A 26 14.17 -18.76 -1.08
C GLN A 26 14.36 -17.25 -0.89
N ALA A 27 14.34 -16.49 -1.97
CA ALA A 27 14.42 -15.03 -1.93
C ALA A 27 13.21 -14.43 -1.20
N ALA A 28 11.99 -14.90 -1.48
CA ALA A 28 10.78 -14.49 -0.76
C ALA A 28 10.88 -14.78 0.75
N HIS A 29 11.37 -15.97 1.11
CA HIS A 29 11.57 -16.34 2.51
C HIS A 29 12.57 -15.40 3.20
N HIS A 30 13.73 -15.14 2.58
CA HIS A 30 14.74 -14.23 3.13
C HIS A 30 14.20 -12.80 3.31
N GLU A 31 13.42 -12.29 2.35
CA GLU A 31 12.78 -10.98 2.48
C GLU A 31 11.84 -10.92 3.70
N LEU A 32 10.99 -11.93 3.88
CA LEU A 32 10.06 -12.01 5.01
C LEU A 32 10.80 -12.12 6.35
N VAL A 33 11.84 -12.95 6.43
CA VAL A 33 12.66 -13.09 7.64
C VAL A 33 13.39 -11.78 7.95
N ALA A 34 13.99 -11.13 6.96
CA ALA A 34 14.67 -9.85 7.13
C ALA A 34 13.70 -8.76 7.62
N SER A 35 12.48 -8.71 7.07
CA SER A 35 11.43 -7.80 7.51
C SER A 35 11.02 -8.03 8.97
N ALA A 36 10.84 -9.30 9.37
CA ALA A 36 10.53 -9.66 10.75
C ALA A 36 11.67 -9.29 11.71
N MET A 37 12.92 -9.54 11.32
CA MET A 37 14.10 -9.15 12.11
C MET A 37 14.22 -7.64 12.27
N ALA A 38 13.99 -6.86 11.20
CA ALA A 38 14.01 -5.41 11.25
C ALA A 38 12.92 -4.84 12.16
N THR A 39 11.71 -5.41 12.09
CA THR A 39 10.58 -5.04 12.97
C THR A 39 10.92 -5.35 14.43
N LYS A 40 11.46 -6.54 14.71
CA LYS A 40 11.90 -6.92 16.06
C LYS A 40 12.95 -5.95 16.60
N LEU A 41 13.99 -5.66 15.80
CA LEU A 41 15.04 -4.73 16.20
C LEU A 41 14.50 -3.32 16.46
N ALA A 42 13.52 -2.85 15.68
CA ALA A 42 12.89 -1.56 15.90
C ALA A 42 12.21 -1.47 17.29
N HIS A 43 11.55 -2.55 17.73
CA HIS A 43 10.92 -2.62 19.06
C HIS A 43 11.94 -2.84 20.19
N GLU A 44 13.08 -3.49 19.92
CA GLU A 44 14.18 -3.60 20.89
C GLU A 44 14.88 -2.24 21.12
N ILE A 45 15.00 -1.43 20.08
CA ILE A 45 15.59 -0.08 20.15
C ILE A 45 14.68 0.89 20.91
N ASP A 46 13.38 0.86 20.61
CA ASP A 46 12.38 1.66 21.29
C ASP A 46 11.06 0.86 21.39
N PRO A 47 10.66 0.42 22.60
CA PRO A 47 9.43 -0.33 22.81
C PRO A 47 8.14 0.43 22.41
N GLU A 48 8.18 1.76 22.31
CA GLU A 48 7.02 2.57 21.90
C GLU A 48 6.88 2.69 20.37
N ASN A 49 7.86 2.18 19.60
CA ASN A 49 7.84 2.26 18.14
C ASN A 49 6.60 1.59 17.54
N LYS A 50 6.01 2.29 16.55
CA LYS A 50 4.86 1.81 15.77
C LYS A 50 5.25 1.38 14.35
N VAL A 51 6.27 0.51 14.22
CA VAL A 51 6.71 -0.10 12.95
C VAL A 51 6.15 -1.52 12.75
N GLY A 52 5.47 -1.77 11.63
CA GLY A 52 4.92 -3.09 11.33
C GLY A 52 4.87 -3.37 9.84
N TRP A 53 4.19 -4.46 9.48
CA TRP A 53 4.02 -4.86 8.09
C TRP A 53 2.99 -3.98 7.37
N MET A 54 3.14 -3.83 6.05
CA MET A 54 2.19 -3.11 5.21
C MET A 54 1.24 -4.11 4.53
N LEU A 55 -0.06 -3.89 4.68
CA LEU A 55 -1.06 -4.60 3.88
C LEU A 55 -1.04 -4.03 2.45
N ALA A 56 -0.45 -4.78 1.53
CA ALA A 56 -0.26 -4.40 0.12
C ALA A 56 -1.26 -5.15 -0.79
N ALA A 57 -2.54 -4.78 -0.69
CA ALA A 57 -3.71 -5.18 -1.51
C ALA A 57 -4.91 -5.61 -0.64
N GLY A 58 -6.12 -5.41 -1.18
CA GLY A 58 -7.37 -5.83 -0.54
C GLY A 58 -7.82 -7.22 -1.03
N GLN A 59 -8.46 -7.99 -0.15
CA GLN A 59 -9.06 -9.29 -0.50
C GLN A 59 -10.40 -9.14 -1.24
N TYR A 60 -11.06 -8.00 -1.10
CA TYR A 60 -12.37 -7.75 -1.67
C TYR A 60 -12.29 -7.02 -3.02
N TYR A 61 -13.03 -7.54 -4.00
CA TYR A 61 -13.28 -6.83 -5.25
C TYR A 61 -14.36 -5.76 -5.04
N PRO A 62 -14.13 -4.50 -5.44
CA PRO A 62 -15.12 -3.45 -5.25
C PRO A 62 -16.29 -3.62 -6.21
N ASN A 63 -17.47 -3.18 -5.78
CA ASN A 63 -18.68 -3.26 -6.59
C ASN A 63 -18.62 -2.38 -7.86
N THR A 64 -17.91 -1.24 -7.77
CA THR A 64 -17.65 -0.34 -8.90
C THR A 64 -16.20 0.15 -8.89
N ASP A 65 -15.75 0.76 -9.98
CA ASP A 65 -14.45 1.44 -10.09
C ASP A 65 -14.41 2.79 -9.35
N HIS A 66 -15.51 3.18 -8.71
CA HIS A 66 -15.59 4.41 -7.96
C HIS A 66 -14.63 4.37 -6.75
N PRO A 67 -13.79 5.40 -6.52
CA PRO A 67 -12.78 5.37 -5.46
C PRO A 67 -13.32 5.07 -4.06
N CYS A 68 -14.54 5.53 -3.74
CA CYS A 68 -15.15 5.26 -2.43
C CYS A 68 -15.49 3.77 -2.24
N ASP A 69 -15.88 3.06 -3.30
CA ASP A 69 -16.22 1.64 -3.23
C ASP A 69 -14.95 0.79 -3.09
N TYR A 70 -13.88 1.19 -3.80
CA TYR A 70 -12.55 0.63 -3.60
C TYR A 70 -12.08 0.76 -2.14
N TRP A 71 -12.18 1.96 -1.56
CA TRP A 71 -11.78 2.17 -0.17
C TRP A 71 -12.68 1.44 0.82
N ALA A 72 -13.97 1.30 0.55
CA ALA A 72 -14.86 0.51 1.40
C ALA A 72 -14.45 -0.98 1.43
N ALA A 73 -14.13 -1.56 0.27
CA ALA A 73 -13.60 -2.92 0.14
C ALA A 73 -12.25 -3.09 0.87
N TYR A 74 -11.37 -2.09 0.77
CA TYR A 74 -10.08 -2.09 1.46
C TYR A 74 -10.22 -2.01 2.99
N ILE A 75 -11.10 -1.14 3.48
CA ILE A 75 -11.41 -1.02 4.91
C ILE A 75 -12.02 -2.32 5.45
N LYS A 76 -12.84 -3.02 4.66
CA LYS A 76 -13.33 -4.34 5.04
C LYS A 76 -12.18 -5.34 5.21
N THR A 77 -11.25 -5.40 4.25
CA THR A 77 -10.06 -6.26 4.36
C THR A 77 -9.28 -5.97 5.66
N MET A 78 -9.07 -4.70 5.98
CA MET A 78 -8.39 -4.31 7.22
C MET A 78 -9.16 -4.72 8.47
N ARG A 79 -10.49 -4.64 8.46
CA ARG A 79 -11.33 -5.10 9.57
C ARG A 79 -11.26 -6.61 9.76
N ASP A 80 -11.26 -7.37 8.69
CA ASP A 80 -11.21 -8.83 8.78
C ASP A 80 -9.81 -9.28 9.25
N ALA A 81 -8.75 -8.63 8.78
CA ALA A 81 -7.40 -8.85 9.31
C ALA A 81 -7.32 -8.61 10.82
N ILE A 82 -8.00 -7.57 11.35
CA ILE A 82 -8.06 -7.32 12.80
C ILE A 82 -8.91 -8.36 13.53
N ASN A 83 -10.15 -8.59 13.06
CA ASN A 83 -11.16 -9.32 13.83
C ASN A 83 -11.13 -10.84 13.62
N GLU A 84 -10.72 -11.29 12.43
CA GLU A 84 -10.70 -12.70 12.03
C GLU A 84 -9.29 -13.29 12.15
N ASP A 85 -8.27 -12.55 11.70
CA ASP A 85 -6.88 -13.03 11.70
C ASP A 85 -6.07 -12.59 12.94
N GLY A 86 -6.62 -11.70 13.77
CA GLY A 86 -5.96 -11.22 14.99
C GLY A 86 -4.77 -10.28 14.75
N VAL A 87 -4.71 -9.63 13.58
CA VAL A 87 -3.64 -8.69 13.24
C VAL A 87 -3.79 -7.40 14.04
N GLU A 88 -2.75 -7.05 14.80
CA GLU A 88 -2.65 -5.74 15.43
C GLU A 88 -2.33 -4.67 14.38
N LEU A 89 -3.36 -3.97 13.90
CA LEU A 89 -3.21 -2.89 12.92
C LEU A 89 -3.16 -1.53 13.61
N TRP A 90 -1.99 -0.87 13.58
CA TRP A 90 -1.80 0.45 14.18
C TRP A 90 -2.34 1.61 13.33
N GLY A 91 -2.29 1.47 12.02
CA GLY A 91 -2.74 2.51 11.12
C GLY A 91 -2.54 2.14 9.67
N TYR A 92 -3.13 2.95 8.79
CA TYR A 92 -3.00 2.78 7.36
C TYR A 92 -2.81 4.13 6.67
N THR A 93 -1.72 4.27 5.94
CA THR A 93 -1.40 5.47 5.16
C THR A 93 -1.58 5.19 3.68
N THR A 94 -2.59 5.82 3.09
CA THR A 94 -2.94 5.60 1.68
C THR A 94 -1.81 6.02 0.75
N TRP A 95 -1.44 5.15 -0.20
CA TRP A 95 -0.54 5.55 -1.28
C TRP A 95 -1.11 6.70 -2.10
N GLY A 96 -0.27 7.70 -2.39
CA GLY A 96 -0.62 8.79 -3.28
C GLY A 96 -1.84 9.58 -2.81
N CYS A 97 -1.94 9.90 -1.50
CA CYS A 97 -3.03 10.70 -0.91
C CYS A 97 -3.28 12.04 -1.62
N ILE A 98 -2.26 12.55 -2.33
CA ILE A 98 -2.31 13.63 -3.31
C ILE A 98 -1.86 13.09 -4.67
N ASP A 99 -2.44 13.61 -5.75
CA ASP A 99 -2.02 13.27 -7.11
C ASP A 99 -0.51 13.44 -7.28
N ARG A 100 0.10 12.42 -7.88
CA ARG A 100 1.54 12.34 -8.14
C ARG A 100 1.80 11.52 -9.39
N VAL A 101 3.03 11.58 -9.87
CA VAL A 101 3.48 10.76 -11.00
C VAL A 101 3.40 9.29 -10.61
N SER A 102 2.78 8.48 -11.48
CA SER A 102 2.68 7.02 -11.31
C SER A 102 4.07 6.39 -11.35
N ALA A 103 4.39 5.53 -10.37
CA ALA A 103 5.67 4.84 -10.31
C ALA A 103 5.87 3.86 -11.49
N GLU A 104 4.79 3.24 -11.98
CA GLU A 104 4.84 2.26 -13.06
C GLU A 104 5.02 2.91 -14.44
N THR A 105 4.31 4.01 -14.70
CA THR A 105 4.21 4.58 -16.05
C THR A 105 4.94 5.90 -16.21
N GLY A 106 5.36 6.54 -15.12
CA GLY A 106 5.92 7.90 -15.17
C GLY A 106 4.89 8.96 -15.59
N GLU A 107 3.58 8.67 -15.56
CA GLU A 107 2.53 9.57 -16.03
C GLU A 107 1.71 10.20 -14.89
N MET A 108 1.09 11.35 -15.18
CA MET A 108 0.07 12.05 -14.38
C MET A 108 -1.37 11.69 -14.77
N LYS A 109 -1.57 10.87 -15.82
CA LYS A 109 -2.90 10.40 -16.23
C LYS A 109 -3.58 9.53 -15.17
N LYS A 110 -2.80 8.64 -14.52
CA LYS A 110 -3.28 7.77 -13.44
C LYS A 110 -3.25 8.54 -12.11
N ARG A 111 -4.42 8.81 -11.53
CA ARG A 111 -4.58 9.72 -10.38
C ARG A 111 -5.22 9.02 -9.19
N TYR A 112 -4.45 8.86 -8.12
CA TYR A 112 -4.86 8.13 -6.92
C TYR A 112 -5.42 9.03 -5.80
N GLY A 113 -5.02 10.31 -5.77
CA GLY A 113 -5.17 11.11 -4.57
C GLY A 113 -6.59 11.55 -4.26
N PHE A 114 -6.82 11.83 -2.98
CA PHE A 114 -7.98 12.59 -2.52
C PHE A 114 -7.88 14.07 -2.91
N ILE A 115 -6.66 14.54 -3.13
CA ILE A 115 -6.34 15.90 -3.57
C ILE A 115 -5.88 15.83 -5.03
N TYR A 116 -6.59 16.53 -5.90
CA TYR A 116 -6.21 16.74 -7.29
C TYR A 116 -5.13 17.83 -7.41
N ILE A 117 -4.14 17.60 -8.26
CA ILE A 117 -3.17 18.62 -8.68
C ILE A 117 -3.43 18.96 -10.16
N ASP A 118 -3.60 20.25 -10.45
CA ASP A 118 -3.67 20.80 -11.80
C ASP A 118 -2.30 20.78 -12.48
N ARG A 119 -1.96 19.61 -13.01
CA ARG A 119 -0.73 19.31 -13.75
C ARG A 119 -0.95 18.11 -14.65
N ASP A 120 -0.60 18.18 -15.93
CA ASP A 120 -0.68 17.07 -16.89
C ASP A 120 0.70 16.43 -17.18
N ASN A 121 0.73 15.49 -18.14
CA ASN A 121 1.96 14.78 -18.55
C ASN A 121 2.97 15.69 -19.28
N ASP A 122 2.50 16.71 -19.99
CA ASP A 122 3.35 17.66 -20.72
C ASP A 122 3.91 18.75 -19.80
N GLY A 123 3.54 18.72 -18.53
CA GLY A 123 3.92 19.73 -17.58
C GLY A 123 3.13 21.04 -17.71
N LYS A 124 1.92 21.01 -18.27
CA LYS A 124 0.99 22.16 -18.24
C LYS A 124 0.10 22.08 -17.01
N GLY A 125 -0.43 23.21 -16.57
CA GLY A 125 -1.29 23.35 -15.39
C GLY A 125 -0.71 24.29 -14.32
N SER A 126 -1.58 24.79 -13.45
CA SER A 126 -1.25 25.84 -12.46
C SER A 126 -0.62 25.33 -11.16
N LEU A 127 -0.49 24.02 -10.98
CA LEU A 127 -0.09 23.36 -9.72
C LEU A 127 -1.03 23.65 -8.53
N LYS A 128 -2.20 24.24 -8.78
CA LYS A 128 -3.23 24.42 -7.76
C LYS A 128 -3.79 23.06 -7.32
N ARG A 129 -4.21 23.00 -6.05
CA ARG A 129 -4.74 21.79 -5.41
C ARG A 129 -6.24 21.91 -5.18
N TYR A 130 -6.96 20.83 -5.45
CA TYR A 130 -8.42 20.80 -5.33
C TYR A 130 -8.87 19.53 -4.62
N LYS A 131 -9.87 19.64 -3.75
CA LYS A 131 -10.46 18.49 -3.05
C LYS A 131 -11.31 17.70 -4.04
N LYS A 132 -11.03 16.40 -4.21
CA LYS A 132 -11.93 15.49 -4.92
C LYS A 132 -13.10 15.10 -4.02
N LYS A 133 -14.15 14.51 -4.58
CA LYS A 133 -15.29 13.97 -3.80
C LYS A 133 -14.82 12.99 -2.71
N SER A 134 -13.84 12.16 -3.04
CA SER A 134 -13.24 11.18 -2.12
C SER A 134 -12.55 11.83 -0.91
N PHE A 135 -12.13 13.10 -0.97
CA PHE A 135 -11.57 13.81 0.18
C PHE A 135 -12.58 13.93 1.33
N ASN A 136 -13.78 14.43 1.03
CA ASN A 136 -14.80 14.62 2.05
C ASN A 136 -15.34 13.28 2.56
N TRP A 137 -15.49 12.30 1.66
CA TRP A 137 -15.85 10.93 2.04
C TRP A 137 -14.82 10.33 3.00
N TYR A 138 -13.52 10.44 2.70
CA TYR A 138 -12.47 9.90 3.56
C TYR A 138 -12.42 10.61 4.92
N ARG A 139 -12.57 11.94 4.93
CA ARG A 139 -12.71 12.72 6.17
C ARG A 139 -13.87 12.23 7.04
N GLU A 140 -15.02 11.99 6.43
CA GLU A 140 -16.20 11.48 7.14
C GLU A 140 -15.92 10.09 7.74
N LYS A 141 -15.28 9.19 6.97
CA LYS A 141 -14.88 7.87 7.48
C LYS A 141 -13.90 7.95 8.63
N LEU A 142 -12.89 8.81 8.57
CA LEU A 142 -11.98 9.03 9.69
C LEU A 142 -12.70 9.49 10.96
N SER A 143 -13.73 10.34 10.85
CA SER A 143 -14.51 10.79 12.01
C SER A 143 -15.42 9.73 12.63
N GLN A 144 -15.69 8.65 11.90
CA GLN A 144 -16.51 7.52 12.36
C GLN A 144 -15.67 6.42 13.00
N VAL A 145 -14.34 6.44 12.85
CA VAL A 145 -13.44 5.47 13.48
C VAL A 145 -13.15 5.93 14.90
N THR A 146 -13.90 5.39 15.85
CA THR A 146 -13.51 5.35 17.25
C THR A 146 -12.60 4.15 17.41
N VAL A 147 -11.28 4.37 17.49
CA VAL A 147 -10.39 3.35 18.03
C VAL A 147 -10.60 3.40 19.54
N PRO A 148 -11.08 2.34 20.21
CA PRO A 148 -11.04 2.31 21.65
C PRO A 148 -9.56 2.42 22.05
N LEU A 149 -9.26 3.44 22.87
CA LEU A 149 -8.01 3.52 23.62
C LEU A 149 -7.98 2.39 24.64
#